data_AF-A0A7S3KTK4-F1
#
_entry.id   AF-A0A7S3KTK4-F1
#
_cell.length_a   1.000
_cell.length_b   1.000
_cell.length_c   1.000
_cell.angle_alpha   90.00
_cell.angle_beta   90.00
_cell.angle_gamma   90.00
#
_symmetry.space_group_name_H-M   'P 1'
#
loop_
_entity.id
_entity.type
_entity.pdbx_description
1 polymer ?
#
loop_
_entity_poly.entity_id
_entity_poly.type
_entity_poly.pdbx_seq_one_letter_code
_entity_poly.pdbx_strand_id
1 'polypeptide(L)'
;MGVETKVIHNASIINAMGITGLQLYRFGEIISIPFFTENWRPYSFAEKIEHNLARGLHTLCLLDIKVKEPTEESLCMKVKEYMPPRFMSCKTAVEQLIEAAKENGYEQYNEESKCFGLAR
;
A
#
# COMPACT_ATOMS: atom_id res chain seq x y z
N MET A 1 -6.34 31.19 15.77
CA MET A 1 -6.58 30.15 14.74
C MET A 1 -7.69 29.25 15.26
N GLY A 2 -8.82 29.21 14.59
CA GLY A 2 -9.98 28.47 15.06
C GLY A 2 -11.02 28.43 13.96
N VAL A 3 -10.74 27.65 12.92
CA VAL A 3 -11.74 27.35 11.90
C VAL A 3 -12.64 26.26 12.49
N GLU A 4 -13.94 26.52 12.58
CA GLU A 4 -14.90 25.51 12.96
C GLU A 4 -14.88 24.40 11.90
N THR A 5 -14.65 23.16 12.34
CA THR A 5 -14.59 22.00 11.45
C THR A 5 -15.58 20.96 11.90
N LYS A 6 -16.20 20.27 10.95
CA LYS A 6 -17.15 19.19 11.19
C LYS A 6 -16.81 18.01 10.27
N VAL A 7 -16.73 16.81 10.84
CA VAL A 7 -16.48 15.57 10.08
C VAL A 7 -17.81 14.99 9.61
N ILE A 8 -17.88 14.62 8.33
CA ILE A 8 -18.99 13.88 7.74
C ILE A 8 -18.44 12.54 7.27
N HIS A 9 -18.93 11.45 7.86
CA HIS A 9 -18.45 10.10 7.57
C HIS A 9 -19.00 9.55 6.24
N ASN A 10 -18.26 8.63 5.62
CA ASN A 10 -18.66 7.93 4.40
C ASN A 10 -18.01 6.54 4.33
N ALA A 11 -18.31 5.78 3.26
CA ALA A 11 -17.68 4.49 3.00
C ALA A 11 -16.16 4.60 2.81
N SER A 12 -15.45 3.57 3.24
CA SER A 12 -13.99 3.43 3.14
C SER A 12 -13.64 2.01 2.68
N ILE A 13 -12.51 1.87 1.98
CA ILE A 13 -11.99 0.56 1.57
C ILE A 13 -11.75 -0.38 2.75
N ILE A 14 -11.43 0.19 3.92
CA ILE A 14 -11.23 -0.55 5.18
C ILE A 14 -12.50 -1.34 5.56
N ASN A 15 -13.67 -0.79 5.26
CA ASN A 15 -14.94 -1.47 5.53
C ASN A 15 -15.39 -2.29 4.31
N ALA A 16 -15.15 -1.78 3.10
CA ALA A 16 -15.62 -2.40 1.85
C ALA A 16 -14.88 -3.70 1.50
N MET A 17 -13.66 -3.89 2.01
CA MET A 17 -12.86 -5.11 1.79
C MET A 17 -13.51 -6.41 2.30
N GLY A 18 -14.58 -6.31 3.10
CA GLY A 18 -15.42 -7.45 3.48
C GLY A 18 -16.02 -8.20 2.28
N ILE A 19 -16.03 -7.59 1.09
CA ILE A 19 -16.43 -8.25 -0.17
C ILE A 19 -15.57 -9.48 -0.51
N THR A 20 -14.36 -9.58 0.04
CA THR A 20 -13.48 -10.76 -0.10
C THR A 20 -14.04 -12.01 0.61
N GLY A 21 -15.08 -11.86 1.43
CA GLY A 21 -15.58 -12.93 2.30
C GLY A 21 -14.74 -13.15 3.55
N LEU A 22 -13.63 -12.42 3.71
CA LEU A 22 -12.79 -12.46 4.90
C LEU A 22 -13.44 -11.68 6.05
N GLN A 23 -13.32 -12.22 7.26
CA GLN A 23 -13.89 -11.60 8.45
C GLN A 23 -13.10 -10.34 8.82
N LEU A 24 -13.78 -9.17 8.82
CA LEU A 24 -13.17 -7.87 9.12
C LEU A 24 -12.44 -7.83 10.48
N TYR A 25 -12.98 -8.51 11.50
CA TYR A 25 -12.35 -8.60 12.83
C TYR A 25 -11.05 -9.41 12.87
N ARG A 26 -10.71 -10.12 11.79
CA ARG A 26 -9.45 -10.85 11.65
C ARG A 26 -8.39 -10.08 10.89
N PHE A 27 -8.62 -8.81 10.56
CA PHE A 27 -7.58 -7.94 10.00
C PHE A 27 -6.74 -7.30 11.11
N GLY A 28 -5.42 -7.37 10.95
CA GLY A 28 -4.45 -6.75 11.84
C GLY A 28 -4.08 -5.33 11.40
N GLU A 29 -2.83 -4.94 11.64
CA GLU A 29 -2.33 -3.62 11.25
C GLU A 29 -2.39 -3.45 9.72
N ILE A 30 -2.97 -2.34 9.26
CA ILE A 30 -3.05 -1.97 7.84
C ILE A 30 -1.72 -1.37 7.41
N ILE A 31 -1.22 -1.77 6.24
CA ILE A 31 0.08 -1.32 5.73
C ILE A 31 -0.07 -0.59 4.39
N SER A 32 0.95 0.18 4.03
CA SER A 32 1.06 0.83 2.72
C SER A 32 2.31 0.34 2.00
N ILE A 33 2.16 -0.03 0.72
CA ILE A 33 3.26 -0.47 -0.14
C ILE A 33 3.62 0.70 -1.08
N PRO A 34 4.75 1.38 -0.88
CA PRO A 34 5.17 2.51 -1.69
C PRO A 34 5.81 2.06 -3.01
N PHE A 35 5.79 2.90 -4.05
CA PHE A 35 6.56 2.58 -5.25
C PHE A 35 8.07 2.56 -4.97
N PHE A 36 8.72 1.45 -5.33
CA PHE A 36 10.18 1.38 -5.35
C PHE A 36 10.76 2.22 -6.48
N THR A 37 11.90 2.84 -6.20
CA THR A 37 12.76 3.50 -7.19
C THR A 37 14.13 2.83 -7.19
N GLU A 38 15.01 3.22 -8.11
CA GLU A 38 16.36 2.66 -8.20
C GLU A 38 17.16 2.86 -6.91
N ASN A 39 17.00 4.01 -6.25
CA ASN A 39 17.77 4.38 -5.06
C ASN A 39 16.97 4.27 -3.76
N TRP A 40 15.69 3.89 -3.81
CA TRP A 40 14.83 3.87 -2.64
C TRP A 40 13.87 2.68 -2.66
N ARG A 41 14.12 1.73 -1.75
CA ARG A 41 13.38 0.47 -1.59
C ARG A 41 13.13 0.21 -0.11
N PRO A 42 12.08 0.82 0.48
CA PRO A 42 11.77 0.62 1.89
C PRO A 42 11.09 -0.75 2.11
N TYR A 43 11.55 -1.50 3.11
CA TYR A 43 10.98 -2.81 3.44
C TYR A 43 10.25 -2.87 4.78
N SER A 44 10.05 -1.73 5.44
CA SER A 44 9.44 -1.65 6.77
C SER A 44 8.00 -2.20 6.84
N PHE A 45 7.30 -2.29 5.70
CA PHE A 45 5.97 -2.90 5.66
C PHE A 45 6.00 -4.43 5.80
N ALA A 46 7.10 -5.09 5.45
CA ALA A 46 7.22 -6.54 5.48
C ALA A 46 7.15 -7.09 6.90
N GLU A 47 7.85 -6.46 7.84
CA GLU A 47 7.82 -6.83 9.28
C GLU A 47 6.39 -6.81 9.84
N LYS A 48 5.58 -5.83 9.43
CA LYS A 48 4.19 -5.71 9.88
C LYS A 48 3.31 -6.84 9.33
N ILE A 49 3.54 -7.26 8.09
CA ILE A 49 2.86 -8.41 7.49
C ILE A 49 3.19 -9.67 8.28
N GLU A 50 4.47 -9.89 8.59
CA GLU A 50 4.92 -11.02 9.40
C GLU A 50 4.29 -11.03 10.80
N HIS A 51 4.22 -9.88 11.46
CA HIS A 51 3.58 -9.77 12.76
C HIS A 51 2.09 -10.11 12.73
N ASN A 52 1.39 -9.74 11.65
CA ASN A 52 -0.01 -10.13 11.48
C ASN A 52 -0.15 -11.63 11.20
N LEU A 53 0.68 -12.19 10.31
CA LEU A 53 0.68 -13.61 9.97
C LEU A 53 0.99 -14.50 11.19
N ALA A 54 1.99 -14.14 11.98
CA ALA A 54 2.36 -14.83 13.22
C ALA A 54 1.21 -14.87 14.25
N ARG A 55 0.27 -13.92 14.17
CA ARG A 55 -0.94 -13.84 15.01
C ARG A 55 -2.17 -14.45 14.35
N GLY A 56 -2.06 -15.01 13.15
CA GLY A 56 -3.17 -15.57 12.39
C GLY A 56 -4.16 -14.51 11.87
N LEU A 57 -3.68 -13.28 11.66
CA LEU A 57 -4.45 -12.14 11.16
C LEU A 57 -4.19 -11.91 9.67
N HIS A 58 -5.20 -11.37 8.99
CA HIS A 58 -5.10 -10.87 7.63
C HIS A 58 -4.50 -9.46 7.61
N THR A 59 -3.85 -9.08 6.51
CA THR A 59 -3.29 -7.74 6.33
C THR A 59 -3.96 -7.06 5.14
N LEU A 60 -4.48 -5.84 5.36
CA LEU A 60 -4.88 -4.97 4.25
C LEU A 60 -3.64 -4.24 3.76
N CYS A 61 -3.27 -4.47 2.50
CA CYS A 61 -2.18 -3.76 1.85
C CYS A 61 -2.74 -2.63 0.97
N LEU A 62 -2.55 -1.38 1.39
CA LEU A 62 -2.88 -0.21 0.59
C LEU A 62 -1.75 0.05 -0.42
N LEU A 63 -2.11 0.26 -1.68
CA LEU A 63 -1.14 0.44 -2.76
C LEU A 63 -0.92 1.93 -3.06
N ASP A 64 0.32 2.28 -3.41
CA ASP A 64 0.71 3.67 -3.64
C ASP A 64 -0.01 4.30 -4.85
N ILE A 65 -0.24 5.61 -4.74
CA ILE A 65 -0.91 6.42 -5.75
C ILE A 65 -0.13 7.72 -5.92
N LYS A 66 0.45 7.90 -7.11
CA LYS A 66 1.20 9.09 -7.49
C LYS A 66 0.39 9.91 -8.47
N VAL A 67 -0.26 10.98 -7.99
CA VAL A 67 -1.09 11.86 -8.82
C VAL A 67 -0.55 13.28 -8.74
N LYS A 68 -0.30 13.91 -9.90
CA LYS A 68 0.17 15.30 -10.01
C LYS A 68 1.48 15.57 -9.25
N GLU A 69 2.40 14.62 -9.25
CA GLU A 69 3.76 14.92 -8.80
C GLU A 69 4.42 15.82 -9.87
N PRO A 70 4.98 16.99 -9.48
CA PRO A 70 5.78 17.80 -10.40
C PRO A 70 7.02 17.01 -10.81
N THR A 71 7.46 17.14 -12.06
CA THR A 71 8.73 16.55 -12.49
C THR A 71 9.90 17.18 -11.72
N GLU A 72 11.01 16.46 -11.54
CA GLU A 72 12.21 17.01 -10.89
C GLU A 72 12.72 18.27 -11.61
N GLU A 73 12.58 18.27 -12.93
CA GLU A 73 12.88 19.40 -13.82
C GLU A 73 11.92 20.58 -13.58
N SER A 74 10.62 20.31 -13.37
CA SER A 74 9.59 21.30 -13.02
C SER A 74 9.74 21.86 -11.61
N LEU A 75 10.41 21.15 -10.70
CA LEU A 75 10.77 21.69 -9.39
C LEU A 75 11.93 22.68 -9.50
N CYS A 76 12.87 22.44 -10.44
CA CYS A 76 14.02 23.31 -10.67
C CYS A 76 13.70 24.49 -11.60
N MET A 77 12.76 24.34 -12.53
CA MET A 77 12.35 25.37 -13.49
C MET A 77 10.96 25.93 -13.12
N LYS A 78 10.71 27.24 -13.30
CA LYS A 78 9.40 27.88 -13.01
C LYS A 78 8.25 27.41 -13.91
N VAL A 79 8.41 26.33 -14.68
CA VAL A 79 7.41 25.72 -15.54
C VAL A 79 6.79 24.56 -14.79
N LYS A 80 5.46 24.56 -14.61
CA LYS A 80 4.72 23.51 -13.91
C LYS A 80 4.30 22.41 -14.86
N GLU A 81 5.13 21.39 -15.01
CA GLU A 81 4.77 20.14 -15.68
C GLU A 81 4.51 19.05 -14.65
N TYR A 82 3.35 18.41 -14.79
CA TYR A 82 2.91 17.35 -13.90
C TYR A 82 3.04 16.01 -14.61
N MET A 83 3.55 15.03 -13.89
CA MET A 83 3.55 13.66 -14.37
C MET A 83 2.11 13.13 -14.49
N PRO A 84 1.85 12.22 -15.46
CA PRO A 84 0.56 11.55 -15.56
C PRO A 84 0.29 10.76 -14.27
N PRO A 85 -0.98 10.63 -13.85
CA PRO A 85 -1.34 9.89 -12.65
C PRO A 85 -0.97 8.42 -12.79
N ARG A 86 -0.26 7.89 -11.79
CA ARG A 86 0.20 6.50 -11.74
C ARG A 86 -0.37 5.82 -10.49
N PHE A 87 -1.11 4.75 -10.72
CA PHE A 87 -1.65 3.89 -9.67
C PHE A 87 -0.86 2.58 -9.67
N MET A 88 -0.46 2.12 -8.48
CA MET A 88 0.23 0.84 -8.37
C MET A 88 -0.71 -0.31 -8.74
N SER A 89 -0.25 -1.18 -9.63
CA SER A 89 -0.97 -2.40 -9.99
C SER A 89 -0.76 -3.48 -8.93
N CYS A 90 -1.72 -4.39 -8.76
CA CYS A 90 -1.56 -5.54 -7.87
C CYS A 90 -0.32 -6.37 -8.24
N LYS A 91 0.01 -6.47 -9.54
CA LYS A 91 1.21 -7.18 -10.01
C LYS A 91 2.47 -6.56 -9.41
N THR A 92 2.64 -5.25 -9.56
CA THR A 92 3.81 -4.53 -9.03
C THR A 92 3.89 -4.64 -7.51
N ALA A 93 2.76 -4.58 -6.82
CA ALA A 93 2.72 -4.74 -5.37
C ALA A 93 3.17 -6.14 -4.93
N VAL A 94 2.73 -7.19 -5.62
CA VAL A 94 3.13 -8.58 -5.33
C VAL A 94 4.62 -8.79 -5.60
N GLU A 95 5.17 -8.25 -6.69
CA GLU A 95 6.60 -8.29 -6.98
C GLU A 95 7.42 -7.65 -5.84
N GLN A 96 7.01 -6.45 -5.37
CA GLN A 96 7.68 -5.77 -4.26
C GLN A 96 7.51 -6.49 -2.92
N LEU A 97 6.37 -7.14 -2.68
CA LEU A 97 6.13 -7.95 -1.49
C LEU A 97 7.08 -9.14 -1.42
N ILE A 98 7.21 -9.87 -2.52
CA ILE A 98 8.11 -11.03 -2.61
C ILE A 98 9.56 -10.60 -2.46
N GLU A 99 9.96 -9.50 -3.10
CA GLU A 99 11.28 -8.91 -2.92
C GLU A 99 11.54 -8.56 -1.44
N ALA A 100 10.60 -7.86 -0.80
CA ALA A 100 10.72 -7.47 0.60
C ALA A 100 10.80 -8.67 1.54
N ALA A 101 10.07 -9.76 1.26
CA ALA A 101 10.14 -10.99 2.03
C ALA A 101 11.54 -11.61 1.95
N LYS A 102 12.08 -11.72 0.72
CA LYS A 102 13.41 -12.31 0.46
C LYS A 102 14.52 -11.52 1.14
N GLU A 103 14.50 -10.19 1.04
CA GLU A 103 15.51 -9.32 1.66
C GLU A 103 15.51 -9.37 3.19
N ASN A 104 14.34 -9.59 3.82
CA ASN A 104 14.24 -9.70 5.28
C ASN A 104 14.31 -11.15 5.80
N GLY A 105 14.41 -12.14 4.93
CA GLY A 105 14.45 -13.56 5.31
C GLY A 105 13.12 -14.10 5.85
N TYR A 106 12.00 -13.54 5.41
CA TYR A 106 10.67 -13.96 5.81
C TYR A 106 10.14 -15.08 4.92
N GLU A 107 9.71 -16.19 5.52
CA GLU A 107 9.23 -17.39 4.81
C GLU A 107 7.71 -17.63 4.95
N GLN A 108 7.01 -16.86 5.82
CA GLN A 108 5.58 -17.08 6.07
C GLN A 108 4.70 -16.75 4.86
N TYR A 109 5.19 -15.93 3.93
CA TYR A 109 4.55 -15.68 2.65
C TYR A 109 5.56 -15.74 1.51
N ASN A 110 5.14 -16.32 0.38
CA ASN A 110 5.98 -16.65 -0.76
C ASN A 110 5.15 -16.64 -2.07
N GLU A 111 5.75 -17.09 -3.17
CA GLU A 111 5.15 -17.11 -4.50
C GLU A 111 3.91 -18.00 -4.61
N GLU A 112 3.73 -18.98 -3.72
CA GLU A 112 2.56 -19.87 -3.68
C GLU A 112 1.43 -19.32 -2.79
N SER A 113 1.70 -18.24 -2.06
CA SER A 113 0.75 -17.66 -1.11
C SER A 113 -0.44 -17.04 -1.83
N LYS A 114 -1.65 -17.35 -1.35
CA LYS A 114 -2.88 -16.83 -1.92
C LYS A 114 -3.18 -15.44 -1.38
N CYS A 115 -3.47 -14.50 -2.29
CA CYS A 115 -3.90 -13.15 -1.95
C CYS A 115 -5.11 -12.73 -2.78
N PHE A 116 -5.86 -11.74 -2.30
CA PHE A 116 -6.97 -11.14 -3.03
C PHE A 116 -6.58 -9.74 -3.52
N GLY A 117 -6.72 -9.51 -4.82
CA GLY A 117 -6.59 -8.18 -5.41
C GLY A 117 -7.94 -7.45 -5.38
N LEU A 118 -7.96 -6.22 -4.87
CA LEU A 118 -9.14 -5.36 -4.86
C LEU A 118 -8.83 -4.09 -5.65
N ALA A 119 -9.65 -3.78 -6.65
CA ALA A 119 -9.56 -2.55 -7.44
C ALA A 119 -10.97 -1.98 -7.64
N ARG A 120 -11.07 -0.65 -7.73
CA ARG A 120 -12.31 0.07 -8.06
C ARG A 120 -12.19 0.75 -9.42
#